data_AF-A0A2G5ULL7-F1
#
_entry.id   AF-A0A2G5ULL7-F1
#
_cell.length_a   1.000
_cell.length_b   1.000
_cell.length_c   1.000
_cell.angle_alpha   90.00
_cell.angle_beta   90.00
_cell.angle_gamma   90.00
#
_symmetry.space_group_name_H-M   'P 1'
#
loop_
_entity.id
_entity.type
_entity.pdbx_description
1 polymer ?
#
loop_
_entity_poly.entity_id
_entity_poly.type
_entity_poly.pdbx_seq_one_letter_code
_entity_poly.pdbx_strand_id
1 'polypeptide(L)' 'MFLTVNQCCMYHDLCYAGCTLPQMECDNQFCECLSTIISNPFCMSIVYPSHCNFVRLFGNLFICPMMG' A
#
# COMPACT_ATOMS: atom_id res chain seq x y z
N MET A 1 -2.15 15.60 9.16
CA MET A 1 -1.12 15.03 10.05
C MET A 1 -0.18 14.22 9.16
N PHE A 2 1.13 14.49 9.18
CA PHE A 2 2.08 13.88 8.24
C PHE A 2 2.18 12.37 8.49
N LEU A 3 1.59 11.57 7.59
CA LEU A 3 1.84 10.12 7.53
C LEU A 3 3.25 9.90 6.99
N THR A 4 3.99 8.94 7.54
CA THR A 4 5.27 8.50 6.99
C THR A 4 5.04 7.31 6.06
N VAL A 5 5.94 7.08 5.10
CA VAL A 5 5.85 5.91 4.20
C VAL A 5 5.79 4.61 5.02
N ASN A 6 6.61 4.52 6.07
CA ASN A 6 6.63 3.36 6.96
C ASN A 6 5.26 3.10 7.61
N GLN A 7 4.53 4.15 8.01
CA GLN A 7 3.21 3.99 8.60
C GLN A 7 2.18 3.48 7.58
N CYS A 8 2.25 3.93 6.32
CA CYS A 8 1.42 3.37 5.26
C CYS A 8 1.72 1.88 5.01
N CYS A 9 3.01 1.50 5.01
CA CYS A 9 3.41 0.09 4.88
C CYS A 9 2.87 -0.76 6.04
N MET A 10 3.00 -0.29 7.28
CA MET A 10 2.49 -1.00 8.46
C MET A 10 0.98 -1.25 8.38
N TYR A 11 0.18 -0.28 7.92
CA TYR A 11 -1.26 -0.49 7.74
C TYR A 11 -1.58 -1.44 6.59
N HIS A 12 -0.81 -1.40 5.50
CA HIS A 12 -0.95 -2.32 4.38
C HIS A 12 -0.65 -3.76 4.80
N ASP A 13 0.44 -3.98 5.53
CA ASP A 13 0.82 -5.29 6.06
C ASP A 13 -0.25 -5.85 7.01
N LEU A 14 -0.82 -5.01 7.87
CA LEU A 14 -1.95 -5.40 8.74
C LEU A 14 -3.20 -5.78 7.94
N CYS A 15 -3.49 -5.05 6.85
CA CYS A 15 -4.61 -5.37 5.97
C CYS A 15 -4.40 -6.73 5.29
N TYR A 16 -3.19 -6.97 4.75
CA TYR A 16 -2.82 -8.24 4.14
C TYR A 16 -2.90 -9.39 5.15
N ALA A 17 -2.37 -9.20 6.36
CA ALA A 17 -2.38 -10.21 7.42
C ALA A 17 -3.78 -10.53 7.94
N GLY A 18 -4.73 -9.60 7.83
CA GLY A 18 -6.11 -9.80 8.24
C GLY A 18 -6.87 -10.80 7.36
N CYS A 19 -6.46 -10.98 6.10
CA CYS A 19 -7.10 -11.85 5.11
C CYS A 19 -8.64 -11.62 4.94
N THR A 20 -9.18 -10.48 5.36
CA THR A 20 -10.63 -10.18 5.30
C THR A 20 -11.02 -9.32 4.11
N LEU A 21 -10.06 -8.62 3.52
CA LEU A 21 -10.26 -7.74 2.37
C LEU A 21 -9.49 -8.28 1.15
N PRO A 22 -10.01 -8.07 -0.07
CA PRO A 22 -9.27 -8.36 -1.28
C PRO A 22 -8.00 -7.52 -1.36
N GLN A 23 -6.97 -8.05 -2.04
CA GLN A 23 -5.70 -7.34 -2.29
C GLN A 23 -5.91 -5.93 -2.82
N MET A 24 -6.79 -5.78 -3.81
CA MET A 24 -7.09 -4.49 -4.45
C MET A 24 -7.57 -3.44 -3.43
N GLU A 25 -8.33 -3.85 -2.42
CA GLU A 25 -8.85 -2.94 -1.40
C GLU A 25 -7.73 -2.48 -0.46
N CYS A 26 -6.90 -3.40 0.03
CA CYS A 26 -5.72 -3.06 0.82
C CYS A 26 -4.74 -2.17 0.03
N ASP A 27 -4.51 -2.47 -1.24
CA ASP A 27 -3.63 -1.71 -2.11
C ASP A 27 -4.17 -0.29 -2.36
N ASN A 28 -5.48 -0.13 -2.54
CA ASN A 28 -6.10 1.19 -2.70
C ASN A 28 -5.91 2.07 -1.46
N GLN A 29 -6.13 1.51 -0.27
CA GLN A 29 -5.91 2.22 0.99
C GLN A 29 -4.43 2.61 1.17
N PHE A 30 -3.50 1.74 0.77
CA PHE A 30 -2.07 2.05 0.76
C PHE A 30 -1.73 3.20 -0.21
N CYS A 31 -2.24 3.15 -1.44
CA CYS A 31 -2.01 4.21 -2.43
C CYS A 31 -2.59 5.56 -1.98
N GLU A 32 -3.78 5.56 -1.38
CA GLU A 32 -4.38 6.76 -0.78
C GLU A 32 -3.50 7.29 0.36
N CYS A 33 -3.05 6.42 1.27
CA CYS A 33 -2.14 6.79 2.36
C CYS A 33 -0.88 7.49 1.83
N LEU A 34 -0.21 6.90 0.83
CA LEU A 34 0.98 7.50 0.21
C LEU A 34 0.71 8.87 -0.41
N SER A 35 -0.47 9.08 -1.00
CA SER A 35 -0.84 10.36 -1.63
C SER A 35 -0.99 11.52 -0.62
N THR A 36 -1.22 11.21 0.65
CA THR A 36 -1.33 12.23 1.71
C THR A 36 0.03 12.73 2.20
N ILE A 37 1.12 12.05 1.81
CA ILE A 37 2.47 12.38 2.27
C ILE A 37 3.04 13.51 1.40
N ILE A 38 3.26 14.67 2.02
CA ILE A 38 3.94 15.79 1.36
C ILE A 38 5.45 15.59 1.51
N SER A 39 6.15 15.55 0.38
CA SER A 39 7.61 15.37 0.32
C SER A 39 8.17 16.11 -0.90
N ASN A 40 9.41 15.81 -1.29
CA ASN A 40 9.98 16.35 -2.51
C ASN A 40 9.25 15.80 -3.77
N PRO A 41 9.32 16.52 -4.91
CA PRO A 41 8.62 16.12 -6.13
C PRO A 41 9.00 14.73 -6.66
N PHE A 42 10.25 14.29 -6.47
CA PHE A 42 10.68 12.96 -6.88
C PHE A 42 9.95 11.87 -6.09
N CYS A 43 9.82 12.04 -4.78
CA CYS A 43 9.04 11.11 -3.95
C CYS A 43 7.58 11.05 -4.38
N MET A 44 6.96 12.22 -4.57
CA MET A 44 5.53 12.31 -4.89
C MET A 44 5.20 11.82 -6.31
N SER A 45 6.07 12.06 -7.29
CA SER A 45 5.79 11.74 -8.70
C SER A 45 6.36 10.39 -9.14
N ILE A 46 7.39 9.87 -8.48
CA ILE A 46 8.07 8.62 -8.88
C ILE A 46 7.93 7.57 -7.79
N VAL A 47 8.45 7.84 -6.60
CA VAL A 47 8.58 6.80 -5.55
C VAL A 47 7.21 6.29 -5.10
N TYR A 48 6.27 7.17 -4.76
CA TYR A 48 4.97 6.76 -4.24
C TYR A 48 4.10 6.05 -5.29
N PRO A 49 3.97 6.55 -6.54
CA PRO A 49 3.29 5.81 -7.60
C PRO A 49 3.93 4.45 -7.89
N SER A 50 5.27 4.37 -7.88
CA SER A 50 5.96 3.08 -8.04
C SER A 50 5.62 2.11 -6.92
N HIS A 51 5.61 2.53 -5.65
CA HIS A 51 5.22 1.66 -4.53
C HIS A 51 3.79 1.18 -4.65
N CYS A 52 2.85 2.07 -5.00
CA CYS A 52 1.45 1.72 -5.27
C CYS A 52 1.34 0.65 -6.39
N ASN A 53 2.11 0.79 -7.46
CA ASN A 53 2.10 -0.18 -8.56
C ASN A 53 2.75 -1.52 -8.18
N PHE A 54 3.83 -1.51 -7.38
CA PHE A 54 4.50 -2.73 -6.96
C PHE A 54 3.58 -3.66 -6.15
N VAL A 55 2.84 -3.11 -5.18
CA VAL A 55 1.90 -3.93 -4.39
C VAL A 55 0.76 -4.47 -5.27
N ARG A 56 0.29 -3.71 -6.27
CA ARG A 56 -0.73 -4.19 -7.21
C ARG A 56 -0.24 -5.33 -8.11
N LEU A 57 1.01 -5.26 -8.56
CA LEU A 57 1.61 -6.24 -9.48
C LEU A 57 2.05 -7.53 -8.77
N PHE A 58 2.59 -7.41 -7.56
CA PHE A 58 3.26 -8.50 -6.86
C PHE A 58 2.59 -8.90 -5.54
N GLY A 59 1.62 -8.11 -5.06
CA GLY A 59 0.96 -8.31 -3.77
C GLY A 59 0.22 -9.63 -3.65
N ASN A 60 -0.20 -10.23 -4.77
CA ASN A 60 -0.86 -11.53 -4.80
C ASN A 60 0.06 -12.68 -4.31
N LEU A 61 1.38 -12.47 -4.31
CA LEU A 61 2.36 -13.42 -3.77
C LEU A 61 2.47 -13.36 -2.25
N PHE A 62 2.02 -12.25 -1.64
CA PHE A 62 2.25 -11.93 -0.23
C PHE A 62 0.96 -11.83 0.59
N ILE A 63 -0.15 -11.47 -0.04
CA ILE A 63 -1.46 -11.53 0.60
C ILE A 63 -1.83 -12.98 0.87
N CYS A 64 -2.56 -13.21 1.97
CA CYS A 64 -3.04 -14.55 2.30
C CYS A 64 -3.70 -15.19 1.07
N PRO A 65 -3.41 -16.46 0.77
CA PRO A 65 -4.25 -17.18 -0.18
C PRO A 65 -5.67 -17.12 0.37
N MET A 66 -6.62 -16.58 -0.40
CA MET A 66 -8.02 -16.54 0.01
C MET A 66 -8.41 -17.98 0.39
N MET A 67 -8.59 -18.25 1.68
CA MET A 67 -9.23 -19.47 2.11
C MET A 67 -10.67 -19.33 1.65
N GLY A 68 -11.01 -20.06 0.58
CA GLY A 68 -12.34 -20.08 -0.01
C GLY A 68 -13.41 -20.55 0.96
#